data_AF-A0A7S3UPN5-F1
#
_entry.id   AF-A0A7S3UPN5-F1
#
_cell.length_a   1.000
_cell.length_b   1.000
_cell.length_c   1.000
_cell.angle_alpha   90.00
_cell.angle_beta   90.00
_cell.angle_gamma   90.00
#
_symmetry.space_group_name_H-M   'P 1'
#
loop_
_entity.id
_entity.type
_entity.pdbx_description
1 polymer ?
#
loop_
_entity_poly.entity_id
_entity_poly.type
_entity_poly.pdbx_seq_one_letter_code
_entity_poly.pdbx_strand_id
1 'polypeptide(L)'
;GVFSVFATVAVIVVVGVTRMANGQGPDGQAITYSLLNSSDLGAAFGTLMTSFGLTAMIPTVMNNMDKPDKIGTSLYGAFAIIFSVYICLTVAGYGGFGNSIAQYGDIVSAISGTAATLNDQGYAIIICILVLCASHFLALFCPVATDCEKLIPAKAPKITVYIIRTALVGVCAIFATVIPGVTDMIALLGSVCGMPNVMLLPLLFYWKACLIDVTGFKGIYQGRIIKFFGELLILLLSLFTFFFGLYGSIRSIILK
;
A
#
# COMPACT_ATOMS: atom_id res chain seq x y z
N GLY A 1 14.02 5.02 -8.07
CA GLY A 1 12.57 5.25 -8.04
C GLY A 1 11.91 4.38 -9.08
N VAL A 2 11.51 4.94 -10.22
CA VAL A 2 10.76 4.19 -11.25
C VAL A 2 11.56 3.00 -11.82
N PHE A 3 12.84 3.18 -12.15
CA PHE A 3 13.67 2.09 -12.67
C PHE A 3 13.82 0.93 -11.66
N SER A 4 13.94 1.23 -10.36
CA SER A 4 14.01 0.18 -9.33
C SER A 4 12.69 -0.55 -9.15
N VAL A 5 11.53 0.09 -9.40
CA VAL A 5 10.24 -0.63 -9.46
C VAL A 5 10.27 -1.66 -10.59
N PHE A 6 10.64 -1.25 -11.80
CA PHE A 6 10.72 -2.15 -12.94
C PHE A 6 11.70 -3.30 -12.73
N ALA A 7 12.87 -3.03 -12.14
CA ALA A 7 13.86 -4.05 -11.81
C ALA A 7 13.29 -5.07 -10.80
N THR A 8 12.66 -4.61 -9.72
CA THR A 8 12.04 -5.50 -8.73
C THR A 8 10.93 -6.35 -9.35
N VAL A 9 10.06 -5.75 -10.17
CA VAL A 9 9.00 -6.47 -10.88
C VAL A 9 9.59 -7.53 -11.81
N ALA A 10 10.62 -7.17 -12.59
CA ALA A 10 11.28 -8.11 -13.50
C ALA A 10 11.89 -9.30 -12.75
N VAL A 11 12.57 -9.07 -11.62
CA VAL A 11 13.13 -10.15 -10.81
C VAL A 11 12.04 -11.08 -10.28
N ILE A 12 10.94 -10.53 -9.72
CA ILE A 12 9.83 -11.35 -9.21
C ILE A 12 9.22 -12.18 -10.32
N VAL A 13 9.00 -11.59 -11.51
CA VAL A 13 8.43 -12.29 -12.66
C VAL A 13 9.35 -13.40 -13.15
N VAL A 14 10.65 -13.12 -13.33
CA VAL A 14 11.63 -14.12 -13.80
C VAL A 14 11.74 -15.28 -12.81
N VAL A 15 11.84 -15.00 -11.51
CA VAL A 15 11.93 -16.05 -10.48
C VAL A 15 10.64 -16.85 -10.42
N GLY A 16 9.48 -16.18 -10.41
CA GLY A 16 8.17 -16.83 -10.37
C GLY A 16 7.94 -17.76 -11.56
N VAL A 17 8.22 -17.29 -12.78
CA VAL A 17 8.08 -18.09 -14.01
C VAL A 17 9.07 -19.24 -14.05
N THR A 18 10.32 -19.03 -13.61
CA THR A 18 11.34 -20.09 -13.57
C THR A 18 10.93 -21.21 -12.61
N ARG A 19 10.43 -20.87 -11.42
CA ARG A 19 9.94 -21.87 -10.45
C ARG A 19 8.69 -22.59 -10.94
N MET A 20 7.77 -21.87 -11.58
CA MET A 20 6.59 -22.47 -12.21
C MET A 20 6.99 -23.46 -13.31
N ALA A 21 7.99 -23.15 -14.14
CA ALA A 21 8.48 -24.04 -15.18
C ALA A 21 9.19 -25.28 -14.62
N ASN A 22 9.88 -25.15 -13.48
CA ASN A 22 10.59 -26.25 -12.83
C ASN A 22 9.67 -27.13 -11.96
N GLY A 23 8.44 -26.71 -11.66
CA GLY A 23 7.47 -27.47 -10.86
C GLY A 23 7.88 -27.70 -9.41
N GLN A 24 8.93 -27.03 -8.94
CA GLN A 24 9.49 -27.17 -7.60
C GLN A 24 9.28 -25.88 -6.82
N GLY A 25 8.62 -26.00 -5.66
CA GLY A 25 8.49 -24.92 -4.69
C GLY A 25 9.83 -24.54 -4.03
N PRO A 26 9.83 -23.57 -3.11
CA PRO A 26 11.03 -23.03 -2.47
C PRO A 26 11.96 -24.10 -1.84
N ASP A 27 11.38 -25.18 -1.34
CA ASP A 27 12.08 -26.28 -0.64
C ASP A 27 12.06 -27.61 -1.44
N GLY A 28 11.82 -27.55 -2.76
CA GLY A 28 11.72 -28.74 -3.60
C GLY A 28 10.41 -29.53 -3.45
N GLN A 29 9.45 -29.03 -2.65
CA GLN A 29 8.11 -29.61 -2.55
C GLN A 29 7.24 -29.26 -3.77
N ALA A 30 6.28 -30.13 -4.08
CA ALA A 30 5.31 -29.90 -5.15
C ALA A 30 4.44 -28.67 -4.82
N ILE A 31 4.25 -27.79 -5.81
CA ILE A 31 3.46 -26.58 -5.63
C ILE A 31 1.99 -26.97 -5.51
N THR A 32 1.33 -26.54 -4.43
CA THR A 32 -0.11 -26.71 -4.23
C THR A 32 -0.81 -25.38 -4.38
N TYR A 33 -2.02 -25.40 -4.97
CA TYR A 33 -2.84 -24.21 -5.21
C TYR A 33 -4.19 -24.38 -4.52
N SER A 34 -4.56 -23.46 -3.63
CA SER A 34 -5.91 -23.31 -3.10
C SER A 34 -6.44 -21.93 -3.44
N LEU A 35 -7.52 -21.89 -4.23
CA LEU A 35 -8.06 -20.64 -4.75
C LEU A 35 -8.89 -19.86 -3.72
N LEU A 36 -9.37 -20.52 -2.67
CA LEU A 36 -10.30 -19.93 -1.70
C LEU A 36 -9.88 -20.28 -0.29
N ASN A 37 -9.29 -19.30 0.41
CA ASN A 37 -9.14 -19.33 1.86
C ASN A 37 -9.86 -18.13 2.48
N SER A 38 -10.94 -18.40 3.19
CA SER A 38 -11.81 -17.35 3.76
C SER A 38 -11.18 -16.64 4.96
N SER A 39 -10.18 -17.25 5.63
CA SER A 39 -9.55 -16.67 6.82
C SER A 39 -8.77 -15.39 6.53
N ASP A 40 -8.19 -15.27 5.33
CA ASP A 40 -7.22 -14.22 5.00
C ASP A 40 -7.80 -13.18 4.03
N LEU A 41 -9.06 -13.38 3.62
CA LEU A 41 -9.74 -12.54 2.62
C LEU A 41 -9.84 -11.08 3.07
N GLY A 42 -10.10 -10.83 4.36
CA GLY A 42 -10.17 -9.48 4.92
C GLY A 42 -8.84 -8.74 4.89
N ALA A 43 -7.74 -9.43 5.22
CA ALA A 43 -6.40 -8.86 5.15
C ALA A 43 -5.98 -8.59 3.70
N ALA A 44 -6.28 -9.52 2.78
CA ALA A 44 -6.02 -9.33 1.34
C ALA A 44 -6.79 -8.13 0.77
N PHE A 45 -8.07 -7.98 1.12
CA PHE A 45 -8.85 -6.79 0.74
C PHE A 45 -8.27 -5.50 1.33
N GLY A 46 -7.83 -5.52 2.59
CA GLY A 46 -7.19 -4.39 3.24
C GLY A 46 -5.90 -3.94 2.55
N THR A 47 -5.03 -4.90 2.22
CA THR A 47 -3.81 -4.65 1.47
C THR A 47 -4.11 -4.12 0.08
N LEU A 48 -5.06 -4.71 -0.66
CA LEU A 48 -5.45 -4.24 -1.99
C LEU A 48 -5.96 -2.80 -1.97
N MET A 49 -6.89 -2.46 -1.07
CA MET A 49 -7.42 -1.10 -0.96
C MET A 49 -6.35 -0.08 -0.57
N THR A 50 -5.45 -0.44 0.35
CA THR A 50 -4.32 0.42 0.74
C THR A 50 -3.34 0.60 -0.43
N SER A 51 -3.12 -0.44 -1.24
CA SER A 51 -2.22 -0.42 -2.39
C SER A 51 -2.66 0.52 -3.52
N PHE A 52 -3.93 0.94 -3.53
CA PHE A 52 -4.48 1.94 -4.44
C PHE A 52 -4.70 3.32 -3.77
N GLY A 53 -4.19 3.51 -2.55
CA GLY A 53 -4.34 4.73 -1.77
C GLY A 53 -3.50 5.90 -2.30
N LEU A 54 -3.97 6.58 -3.35
CA LEU A 54 -3.31 7.76 -3.92
C LEU A 54 -4.01 9.09 -3.58
N THR A 55 -5.13 9.06 -2.87
CA THR A 55 -6.02 10.23 -2.69
C THR A 55 -5.31 11.47 -2.14
N ALA A 56 -4.42 11.30 -1.15
CA ALA A 56 -3.68 12.41 -0.55
C ALA A 56 -2.68 13.08 -1.52
N MET A 57 -2.22 12.36 -2.55
CA MET A 57 -1.25 12.87 -3.53
C MET A 57 -1.91 13.53 -4.73
N ILE A 58 -3.21 13.30 -4.95
CA ILE A 58 -3.95 13.85 -6.10
C ILE A 58 -3.79 15.38 -6.20
N PRO A 59 -3.96 16.18 -5.13
CA PRO A 59 -3.82 17.64 -5.23
C PRO A 59 -2.41 18.08 -5.65
N THR A 60 -1.38 17.43 -5.10
CA THR A 60 0.02 17.70 -5.45
C THR A 60 0.29 17.36 -6.91
N VAL A 61 -0.24 16.24 -7.40
CA VAL A 61 -0.14 15.85 -8.82
C VAL A 61 -0.88 16.86 -9.70
N MET A 62 -2.11 17.24 -9.35
CA MET A 62 -2.88 18.27 -10.06
C MET A 62 -2.13 19.58 -10.19
N ASN A 63 -1.50 20.03 -9.11
CA ASN A 63 -0.75 21.29 -9.08
C ASN A 63 0.51 21.26 -9.96
N ASN A 64 1.02 20.08 -10.28
CA ASN A 64 2.18 19.89 -11.16
C ASN A 64 1.79 19.46 -12.59
N MET A 65 0.50 19.37 -12.92
CA MET A 65 0.04 19.04 -14.26
C MET A 65 -0.13 20.31 -15.11
N ASP A 66 0.36 20.28 -16.36
CA ASP A 66 0.14 21.37 -17.32
C ASP A 66 -1.36 21.62 -17.62
N LYS A 67 -2.18 20.56 -17.55
CA LYS A 67 -3.62 20.58 -17.83
C LYS A 67 -4.39 19.87 -16.71
N PRO A 68 -4.65 20.54 -15.57
CA PRO A 68 -5.28 19.92 -14.40
C PRO A 68 -6.69 19.36 -14.70
N ASP A 69 -7.41 19.95 -15.65
CA ASP A 69 -8.76 19.51 -16.06
C ASP A 69 -8.79 18.07 -16.61
N LYS A 70 -7.65 17.56 -17.09
CA LYS A 70 -7.53 16.20 -17.66
C LYS A 70 -7.09 15.15 -16.64
N ILE A 71 -7.07 15.48 -15.35
CA ILE A 71 -6.60 14.53 -14.33
C ILE A 71 -7.38 13.22 -14.32
N GLY A 72 -8.70 13.25 -14.58
CA GLY A 72 -9.52 12.03 -14.62
C GLY A 72 -9.00 11.00 -15.63
N THR A 73 -8.67 11.44 -16.85
CA THR A 73 -8.13 10.55 -17.90
C THR A 73 -6.72 10.05 -17.54
N SER A 74 -5.88 10.92 -16.97
CA SER A 74 -4.52 10.54 -16.53
C SER A 74 -4.57 9.51 -15.40
N LEU A 75 -5.48 9.69 -14.44
CA LEU A 75 -5.69 8.74 -13.33
C LEU A 75 -6.17 7.40 -13.85
N TYR A 76 -7.12 7.36 -14.78
CA TYR A 76 -7.60 6.10 -15.36
C TYR A 76 -6.46 5.30 -16.02
N GLY A 77 -5.61 5.97 -16.81
CA GLY A 77 -4.42 5.34 -17.38
C GLY A 77 -3.44 4.84 -16.32
N ALA A 78 -3.18 5.64 -15.28
CA ALA A 78 -2.28 5.25 -14.18
C ALA A 78 -2.82 4.04 -13.40
N PHE A 79 -4.11 4.02 -13.07
CA PHE A 79 -4.75 2.88 -12.39
C PHE A 79 -4.71 1.61 -13.25
N ALA A 80 -4.95 1.71 -14.56
CA ALA A 80 -4.86 0.57 -15.46
C ALA A 80 -3.43 -0.03 -15.52
N ILE A 81 -2.41 0.82 -15.54
CA ILE A 81 -1.00 0.39 -15.52
C ILE A 81 -0.68 -0.31 -14.20
N ILE A 82 -1.00 0.32 -13.06
CA ILE A 82 -0.73 -0.25 -11.73
C ILE A 82 -1.48 -1.58 -11.55
N PHE A 83 -2.75 -1.64 -11.95
CA PHE A 83 -3.53 -2.87 -11.89
C PHE A 83 -2.89 -3.99 -12.71
N SER A 84 -2.40 -3.68 -13.90
CA SER A 84 -1.69 -4.66 -14.76
C SER A 84 -0.42 -5.18 -14.10
N VAL A 85 0.36 -4.31 -13.45
CA VAL A 85 1.55 -4.70 -12.71
C VAL A 85 1.19 -5.60 -11.52
N TYR A 86 0.17 -5.25 -10.75
CA TYR A 86 -0.28 -6.07 -9.62
C TYR A 86 -0.75 -7.46 -10.08
N ILE A 87 -1.54 -7.55 -11.14
CA ILE A 87 -1.94 -8.84 -11.70
C ILE A 87 -0.73 -9.67 -12.14
N CYS A 88 0.24 -9.05 -12.83
CA CYS A 88 1.46 -9.72 -13.26
C CYS A 88 2.26 -10.29 -12.07
N LEU A 89 2.41 -9.49 -11.01
CA LEU A 89 3.09 -9.91 -9.77
C LEU A 89 2.32 -11.02 -9.05
N THR A 90 0.99 -10.92 -8.96
CA THR A 90 0.15 -11.96 -8.34
C THR A 90 0.25 -13.27 -9.11
N VAL A 91 0.16 -13.25 -10.43
CA VAL A 91 0.27 -14.45 -11.26
C VAL A 91 1.66 -15.07 -11.16
N ALA A 92 2.73 -14.28 -11.26
CA ALA A 92 4.09 -14.82 -11.15
C ALA A 92 4.42 -15.30 -9.74
N GLY A 93 4.05 -14.54 -8.71
CA GLY A 93 4.30 -14.86 -7.31
C GLY A 93 3.49 -16.08 -6.85
N TYR A 94 2.17 -16.05 -7.02
CA TYR A 94 1.33 -17.19 -6.63
C TYR A 94 1.55 -18.41 -7.54
N GLY A 95 1.79 -18.20 -8.85
CA GLY A 95 2.11 -19.28 -9.78
C GLY A 95 3.40 -20.03 -9.44
N GLY A 96 4.45 -19.31 -9.04
CA GLY A 96 5.75 -19.89 -8.70
C GLY A 96 5.86 -20.44 -7.26
N PHE A 97 5.07 -19.94 -6.32
CA PHE A 97 5.17 -20.30 -4.89
C PHE A 97 3.96 -21.06 -4.35
N GLY A 98 2.81 -20.97 -5.01
CA GLY A 98 1.54 -21.56 -4.56
C GLY A 98 1.20 -21.19 -3.12
N ASN A 99 0.66 -22.17 -2.38
CA ASN A 99 0.23 -21.99 -1.00
C ASN A 99 1.39 -21.77 -0.01
N SER A 100 2.61 -22.17 -0.38
CA SER A 100 3.79 -21.94 0.47
C SER A 100 4.09 -20.46 0.66
N ILE A 101 3.59 -19.58 -0.22
CA ILE A 101 3.76 -18.13 -0.07
C ILE A 101 3.16 -17.61 1.23
N ALA A 102 2.09 -18.23 1.74
CA ALA A 102 1.42 -17.81 2.97
C ALA A 102 2.27 -18.05 4.23
N GLN A 103 3.29 -18.90 4.14
CA GLN A 103 4.25 -19.11 5.24
C GLN A 103 5.27 -17.97 5.33
N TYR A 104 5.46 -17.23 4.23
CA TYR A 104 6.34 -16.07 4.18
C TYR A 104 5.51 -14.80 4.36
N GLY A 105 6.05 -13.85 5.14
CA GLY A 105 5.38 -12.55 5.33
C GLY A 105 5.28 -11.74 4.04
N ASP A 106 6.19 -11.96 3.09
CA ASP A 106 6.30 -11.21 1.83
C ASP A 106 7.03 -12.02 0.75
N ILE A 107 6.88 -11.61 -0.52
CA ILE A 107 7.48 -12.29 -1.68
C ILE A 107 9.01 -12.21 -1.70
N VAL A 108 9.61 -11.15 -1.13
CA VAL A 108 11.07 -11.00 -1.10
C VAL A 108 11.68 -12.02 -0.16
N SER A 109 11.07 -12.22 1.01
CA SER A 109 11.42 -13.29 1.95
C SER A 109 11.24 -14.68 1.32
N ALA A 110 10.18 -14.87 0.53
CA ALA A 110 9.96 -16.14 -0.18
C ALA A 110 11.06 -16.41 -1.25
N ILE A 111 11.49 -15.39 -1.99
CA ILE A 111 12.54 -15.53 -3.03
C ILE A 111 13.93 -15.72 -2.41
N SER A 112 14.26 -14.92 -1.39
CA SER A 112 15.57 -14.97 -0.73
C SER A 112 15.79 -16.25 0.08
N GLY A 113 14.69 -16.87 0.54
CA GLY A 113 14.72 -18.09 1.33
C GLY A 113 15.19 -17.86 2.77
N THR A 114 15.07 -18.89 3.59
CA THR A 114 15.49 -18.90 5.00
C THR A 114 16.89 -19.48 5.21
N ALA A 115 17.61 -19.82 4.13
CA ALA A 115 18.93 -20.42 4.19
C ALA A 115 20.02 -19.41 4.56
N ALA A 116 21.00 -19.84 5.37
CA ALA A 116 22.14 -19.03 5.80
C ALA A 116 23.07 -18.59 4.64
N THR A 117 22.97 -19.27 3.48
CA THR A 117 23.63 -18.87 2.24
C THR A 117 22.56 -18.49 1.22
N LEU A 118 22.59 -17.24 0.77
CA LEU A 118 21.61 -16.76 -0.19
C LEU A 118 21.98 -17.23 -1.59
N ASN A 119 20.98 -17.65 -2.35
CA ASN A 119 21.11 -17.95 -3.77
C ASN A 119 21.29 -16.64 -4.58
N ASP A 120 21.83 -16.70 -5.79
CA ASP A 120 22.07 -15.53 -6.66
C ASP A 120 20.79 -14.70 -6.86
N GLN A 121 19.65 -15.38 -6.96
CA GLN A 121 18.31 -14.77 -7.06
C GLN A 121 17.91 -14.00 -5.78
N GLY A 122 18.32 -14.50 -4.61
CA GLY A 122 18.08 -13.87 -3.31
C GLY A 122 18.86 -12.56 -3.15
N TYR A 123 20.13 -12.54 -3.56
CA TYR A 123 20.92 -11.30 -3.59
C TYR A 123 20.32 -10.26 -4.55
N ALA A 124 19.91 -10.69 -5.74
CA ALA A 124 19.32 -9.80 -6.73
C ALA A 124 18.06 -9.10 -6.21
N ILE A 125 17.13 -9.83 -5.60
CA ILE A 125 15.88 -9.24 -5.08
C ILE A 125 16.15 -8.32 -3.88
N ILE A 126 17.07 -8.67 -2.98
CA ILE A 126 17.40 -7.84 -1.81
C ILE A 126 18.04 -6.52 -2.23
N ILE A 127 18.96 -6.54 -3.22
CA ILE A 127 19.56 -5.31 -3.73
C ILE A 127 18.49 -4.44 -4.41
N CYS A 128 17.62 -5.04 -5.23
CA CYS A 128 16.55 -4.30 -5.91
C CYS A 128 15.59 -3.65 -4.91
N ILE A 129 15.14 -4.38 -3.88
CA ILE A 129 14.23 -3.84 -2.86
C ILE A 129 14.91 -2.77 -2.01
N LEU A 130 16.20 -2.92 -1.69
CA LEU A 130 16.94 -1.91 -0.92
C LEU A 130 17.03 -0.59 -1.68
N VAL A 131 17.38 -0.64 -2.98
CA VAL A 131 17.42 0.54 -3.86
C VAL A 131 16.02 1.14 -4.02
N LEU A 132 14.99 0.30 -4.17
CA LEU A 132 13.60 0.74 -4.23
C LEU A 132 13.22 1.51 -2.96
N CYS A 133 13.35 0.88 -1.80
CA CYS A 133 13.00 1.44 -0.50
C CYS A 133 13.78 2.73 -0.22
N ALA A 134 15.08 2.78 -0.47
CA ALA A 134 15.88 3.99 -0.27
C ALA A 134 15.37 5.15 -1.13
N SER A 135 15.11 4.90 -2.42
CA SER A 135 14.63 5.94 -3.33
C SER A 135 13.21 6.41 -3.03
N HIS A 136 12.31 5.49 -2.63
CA HIS A 136 10.94 5.84 -2.27
C HIS A 136 10.86 6.54 -0.92
N PHE A 137 11.68 6.12 0.04
CA PHE A 137 11.78 6.77 1.34
C PHE A 137 12.14 8.24 1.17
N LEU A 138 13.17 8.58 0.38
CA LEU A 138 13.54 9.97 0.14
C LEU A 138 12.43 10.78 -0.54
N ALA A 139 11.77 10.20 -1.54
CA ALA A 139 10.70 10.86 -2.29
C ALA A 139 9.46 11.15 -1.42
N LEU A 140 9.10 10.23 -0.52
CA LEU A 140 7.94 10.38 0.37
C LEU A 140 8.28 11.17 1.64
N PHE A 141 9.52 11.10 2.11
CA PHE A 141 9.96 11.80 3.33
C PHE A 141 10.04 13.32 3.11
N CYS A 142 10.51 13.75 1.94
CA CYS A 142 10.67 15.18 1.65
C CYS A 142 9.39 16.01 1.81
N PRO A 143 8.23 15.67 1.21
CA PRO A 143 7.01 16.45 1.39
C PRO A 143 6.51 16.43 2.84
N VAL A 144 6.60 15.28 3.53
CA VAL A 144 6.22 15.18 4.95
C VAL A 144 7.08 16.10 5.83
N ALA A 145 8.39 16.10 5.61
CA ALA A 145 9.30 17.00 6.31
C ALA A 145 8.97 18.47 6.04
N THR A 146 8.70 18.83 4.79
CA THR A 146 8.30 20.19 4.42
C THR A 146 6.96 20.60 5.04
N ASP A 147 6.00 19.69 5.16
CA ASP A 147 4.72 19.98 5.81
C ASP A 147 4.87 20.16 7.32
N CYS A 148 5.73 19.38 7.98
CA CYS A 148 6.08 19.62 9.38
C CYS A 148 6.82 20.96 9.57
N GLU A 149 7.67 21.35 8.62
CA GLU A 149 8.38 22.63 8.64
C GLU A 149 7.45 23.84 8.54
N LYS A 150 6.35 23.74 7.78
CA LYS A 150 5.35 24.82 7.67
C LYS A 150 4.64 25.12 9.00
N LEU A 151 4.61 24.16 9.93
CA LEU A 151 4.04 24.36 11.26
C LEU A 151 4.97 25.17 12.18
N ILE A 152 6.23 25.34 11.79
CA ILE A 152 7.21 26.11 12.54
C ILE A 152 7.00 27.61 12.26
N PRO A 153 6.97 28.48 13.28
CA PRO A 153 6.90 29.92 13.06
C PRO A 153 8.11 30.44 12.27
N ALA A 154 7.87 31.38 11.35
CA ALA A 154 8.86 31.89 10.39
C ALA A 154 10.13 32.51 11.02
N LYS A 155 10.13 32.79 12.33
CA LYS A 155 11.28 33.33 13.08
C LYS A 155 12.18 32.26 13.70
N ALA A 156 11.84 30.98 13.57
CA ALA A 156 12.62 29.91 14.18
C ALA A 156 14.00 29.75 13.52
N PRO A 157 15.03 29.35 14.29
CA PRO A 157 16.37 29.12 13.75
C PRO A 157 16.39 27.89 12.82
N LYS A 158 17.28 27.90 11.82
CA LYS A 158 17.45 26.80 10.86
C LYS A 158 17.78 25.45 11.51
N ILE A 159 18.36 25.46 12.72
CA ILE A 159 18.61 24.25 13.52
C ILE A 159 17.31 23.51 13.87
N THR A 160 16.21 24.21 14.13
CA THR A 160 14.91 23.59 14.45
C THR A 160 14.42 22.70 13.30
N VAL A 161 14.69 23.09 12.06
CA VAL A 161 14.36 22.29 10.86
C VAL A 161 15.15 20.98 10.84
N TYR A 162 16.46 21.02 11.09
CA TYR A 162 17.29 19.80 11.16
C TYR A 162 16.89 18.87 12.31
N ILE A 163 16.49 19.43 13.45
CA ILE A 163 16.00 18.66 14.60
C ILE A 163 14.71 17.94 14.22
N ILE A 164 13.75 18.62 13.58
CA ILE A 164 12.47 18.01 13.18
C ILE A 164 12.68 16.90 12.15
N ARG A 165 13.53 17.11 11.15
CA ARG A 165 13.87 16.05 10.18
C ARG A 165 14.50 14.84 10.85
N THR A 166 15.47 15.06 11.75
CA THR A 166 16.12 13.97 12.49
C THR A 166 15.12 13.24 13.40
N ALA A 167 14.21 13.98 14.05
CA ALA A 167 13.16 13.40 14.87
C ALA A 167 12.19 12.54 14.04
N LEU A 168 11.78 13.00 12.85
CA LEU A 168 10.93 12.21 11.95
C LEU A 168 11.61 10.90 11.53
N VAL A 169 12.90 10.94 11.17
CA VAL A 169 13.66 9.71 10.86
C VAL A 169 13.75 8.80 12.10
N GLY A 170 13.96 9.39 13.28
CA GLY A 170 13.98 8.65 14.55
C GLY A 170 12.66 7.93 14.84
N VAL A 171 11.52 8.58 14.59
CA VAL A 171 10.19 7.95 14.70
C VAL A 171 10.07 6.77 13.73
N CYS A 172 10.49 6.92 12.47
CA CYS A 172 10.52 5.81 11.52
C CYS A 172 11.40 4.64 12.01
N ALA A 173 12.56 4.92 12.60
CA ALA A 173 13.44 3.90 13.15
C ALA A 173 12.80 3.16 14.34
N ILE A 174 12.10 3.88 15.23
CA ILE A 174 11.36 3.27 16.34
C ILE A 174 10.29 2.31 15.81
N PHE A 175 9.47 2.74 14.84
CA PHE A 175 8.47 1.87 14.22
C PHE A 175 9.09 0.62 13.58
N ALA A 176 10.23 0.78 12.90
CA ALA A 176 10.95 -0.34 12.30
C ALA A 176 11.48 -1.35 13.33
N THR A 177 11.85 -0.89 14.54
CA THR A 177 12.31 -1.79 15.62
C THR A 177 11.18 -2.46 16.41
N VAL A 178 10.02 -1.80 16.52
CA VAL A 178 8.91 -2.27 17.36
C VAL A 178 8.01 -3.28 16.62
N ILE A 179 7.88 -3.17 15.29
CA ILE A 179 7.00 -4.04 14.50
C ILE A 179 7.86 -4.95 13.60
N PRO A 180 8.12 -6.21 14.00
CA PRO A 180 9.07 -7.11 13.31
C PRO A 180 8.51 -7.75 12.02
N GLY A 181 7.53 -7.13 11.36
CA GLY A 181 6.90 -7.65 10.14
C GLY A 181 6.39 -6.54 9.26
N VAL A 182 6.87 -6.49 8.01
CA VAL A 182 6.46 -5.47 7.04
C VAL A 182 4.97 -5.56 6.74
N THR A 183 4.42 -6.77 6.63
CA THR A 183 2.99 -6.99 6.34
C THR A 183 2.11 -6.59 7.51
N ASP A 184 2.50 -6.92 8.75
CA ASP A 184 1.81 -6.48 9.96
C ASP A 184 1.83 -4.94 10.07
N MET A 185 2.97 -4.31 9.75
CA MET A 185 3.11 -2.84 9.74
C MET A 185 2.22 -2.19 8.67
N ILE A 186 2.20 -2.73 7.44
CA ILE A 186 1.36 -2.22 6.35
C ILE A 186 -0.12 -2.41 6.69
N ALA A 187 -0.52 -3.54 7.28
CA ALA A 187 -1.89 -3.77 7.69
C ALA A 187 -2.33 -2.79 8.79
N LEU A 188 -1.45 -2.51 9.77
CA LEU A 188 -1.73 -1.56 10.85
C LEU A 188 -1.82 -0.11 10.32
N LEU A 189 -0.81 0.35 9.58
CA LEU A 189 -0.80 1.70 9.01
C LEU A 189 -1.90 1.88 7.97
N GLY A 190 -2.16 0.85 7.15
CA GLY A 190 -3.22 0.81 6.18
C GLY A 190 -4.60 0.91 6.83
N SER A 191 -4.86 0.17 7.91
CA SER A 191 -6.13 0.25 8.62
C SER A 191 -6.31 1.57 9.38
N VAL A 192 -5.31 2.04 10.13
CA VAL A 192 -5.42 3.23 10.98
C VAL A 192 -5.38 4.54 10.18
N CYS A 193 -4.45 4.65 9.23
CA CYS A 193 -4.20 5.89 8.49
C CYS A 193 -4.66 5.81 7.03
N GLY A 194 -4.46 4.66 6.38
CA GLY A 194 -4.79 4.47 4.96
C GLY A 194 -6.29 4.53 4.70
N MET A 195 -7.07 3.65 5.34
CA MET A 195 -8.51 3.50 5.09
C MET A 195 -9.30 4.78 5.34
N PRO A 196 -9.08 5.51 6.46
CA PRO A 196 -9.79 6.76 6.67
C PRO A 196 -9.44 7.80 5.60
N ASN A 197 -8.17 7.93 5.21
CA ASN A 197 -7.75 8.92 4.21
C ASN A 197 -8.18 8.59 2.77
N VAL A 198 -8.29 7.30 2.44
CA VAL A 198 -8.61 6.85 1.08
C VAL A 198 -10.11 6.74 0.84
N MET A 199 -10.88 6.25 1.80
CA MET A 199 -12.31 5.96 1.60
C MET A 199 -13.22 6.79 2.50
N LEU A 200 -12.93 6.86 3.81
CA LEU A 200 -13.84 7.49 4.78
C LEU A 200 -13.92 9.02 4.61
N LEU A 201 -12.77 9.70 4.62
CA LEU A 201 -12.70 11.16 4.60
C LEU A 201 -13.23 11.78 3.31
N PRO A 202 -12.87 11.29 2.10
CA PRO A 202 -13.47 11.81 0.87
C PRO A 202 -14.99 11.69 0.85
N LEU A 203 -15.54 10.59 1.37
CA LEU A 203 -16.98 10.37 1.45
C LEU A 203 -17.64 11.35 2.44
N LEU A 204 -17.06 11.50 3.64
CA LEU A 204 -17.56 12.45 4.64
C LEU A 204 -17.51 13.90 4.14
N PHE A 205 -16.45 14.29 3.45
CA PHE A 205 -16.33 15.61 2.85
C PHE A 205 -17.32 15.82 1.69
N TYR A 206 -17.55 14.80 0.87
CA TYR A 206 -18.55 14.84 -0.17
C TYR A 206 -19.97 15.02 0.41
N TRP A 207 -20.34 14.24 1.43
CA TRP A 207 -21.63 14.39 2.11
C TRP A 207 -21.79 15.76 2.76
N LYS A 208 -20.75 16.27 3.43
CA LYS A 208 -20.74 17.61 4.00
C LYS A 208 -20.90 18.68 2.92
N ALA A 209 -20.22 18.55 1.78
CA ALA A 209 -20.33 19.49 0.67
C ALA A 209 -21.75 19.48 0.08
N CYS A 210 -22.35 18.30 -0.14
CA CYS A 210 -23.72 18.19 -0.61
C CYS A 210 -24.76 18.78 0.36
N LEU A 211 -24.54 18.65 1.68
CA LEU A 211 -25.40 19.25 2.70
C LEU A 211 -25.35 20.79 2.68
N ILE A 212 -24.22 21.38 2.28
CA ILE A 212 -24.01 22.84 2.23
C ILE A 212 -24.52 23.44 0.91
N ASP A 213 -24.31 22.77 -0.22
CA ASP A 213 -24.46 23.39 -1.55
C ASP A 213 -25.87 23.22 -2.18
N VAL A 214 -26.66 22.18 -1.83
CA VAL A 214 -27.98 21.93 -2.45
C VAL A 214 -29.01 21.27 -1.50
N THR A 215 -29.98 22.04 -0.99
CA THR A 215 -31.29 21.59 -0.43
C THR A 215 -31.32 20.60 0.77
N GLY A 216 -30.23 20.46 1.53
CA GLY A 216 -30.17 19.54 2.67
C GLY A 216 -30.26 18.06 2.24
N PHE A 217 -30.76 17.16 3.10
CA PHE A 217 -30.82 15.71 2.86
C PHE A 217 -31.48 15.28 1.53
N LYS A 218 -32.33 16.14 0.93
CA LYS A 218 -32.96 15.89 -0.38
C LYS A 218 -31.98 15.91 -1.56
N GLY A 219 -30.86 16.62 -1.48
CA GLY A 219 -29.82 16.65 -2.53
C GLY A 219 -29.06 15.33 -2.66
N ILE A 220 -28.86 14.62 -1.54
CA ILE A 220 -28.28 13.27 -1.50
C ILE A 220 -29.28 12.25 -2.11
N TYR A 221 -30.57 12.44 -1.84
CA TYR A 221 -31.65 11.52 -2.21
C TYR A 221 -32.29 11.81 -3.57
N GLN A 222 -31.78 12.78 -4.34
CA GLN A 222 -32.42 13.28 -5.57
C GLN A 222 -32.32 12.25 -6.72
N GLY A 223 -33.12 11.19 -6.65
CA GLY A 223 -33.40 10.22 -7.72
C GLY A 223 -32.27 9.23 -8.07
N ARG A 224 -31.10 9.29 -7.40
CA ARG A 224 -29.94 8.42 -7.70
C ARG A 224 -29.68 7.40 -6.60
N ILE A 225 -30.68 6.54 -6.35
CA ILE A 225 -30.61 5.41 -5.39
C ILE A 225 -29.34 4.57 -5.59
N ILE A 226 -28.92 4.35 -6.83
CA ILE A 226 -27.70 3.57 -7.16
C ILE A 226 -26.43 4.25 -6.60
N LYS A 227 -26.35 5.58 -6.66
CA LYS A 227 -25.19 6.31 -6.14
C LYS A 227 -25.16 6.30 -4.63
N PHE A 228 -26.31 6.53 -3.98
CA PHE A 228 -26.44 6.46 -2.54
C PHE A 228 -26.12 5.06 -1.99
N PHE A 229 -26.59 4.01 -2.67
CA PHE A 229 -26.25 2.64 -2.30
C PHE A 229 -24.74 2.35 -2.46
N GLY A 230 -24.12 2.87 -3.51
CA GLY A 230 -22.66 2.79 -3.69
C GLY A 230 -21.87 3.50 -2.59
N GLU A 231 -22.31 4.70 -2.21
CA GLU A 231 -21.72 5.48 -1.10
C GLU A 231 -21.85 4.76 0.25
N LEU A 232 -23.03 4.21 0.54
CA LEU A 232 -23.27 3.40 1.74
C LEU A 232 -22.41 2.14 1.74
N LEU A 233 -22.28 1.46 0.59
CA LEU A 233 -21.45 0.27 0.45
C LEU A 233 -19.97 0.60 0.67
N ILE A 234 -19.48 1.72 0.15
CA ILE A 234 -18.11 2.20 0.40
C ILE A 234 -17.90 2.48 1.89
N LEU A 235 -18.87 3.10 2.57
CA LEU A 235 -18.79 3.35 4.00
C LEU A 235 -18.76 2.04 4.80
N LEU A 236 -19.64 1.09 4.49
CA LEU A 236 -19.68 -0.22 5.15
C LEU A 236 -18.39 -1.01 4.91
N LEU A 237 -17.87 -1.00 3.68
CA LEU A 237 -16.60 -1.65 3.34
C LEU A 237 -15.44 -0.99 4.09
N SER A 238 -15.40 0.34 4.15
CA SER A 238 -14.37 1.07 4.88
C SER A 238 -14.41 0.77 6.38
N LEU A 239 -15.58 0.69 7.00
CA LEU A 239 -15.73 0.31 8.40
C LEU A 239 -15.33 -1.15 8.62
N PHE A 240 -15.80 -2.05 7.77
CA PHE A 240 -15.44 -3.47 7.82
C PHE A 240 -13.92 -3.63 7.77
N THR A 241 -13.26 -3.05 6.78
CA THR A 241 -11.81 -3.17 6.62
C THR A 241 -11.04 -2.46 7.74
N PHE A 242 -11.55 -1.36 8.28
CA PHE A 242 -10.98 -0.71 9.45
C PHE A 242 -11.00 -1.65 10.66
N PHE A 243 -12.16 -2.23 11.00
CA PHE A 243 -12.30 -3.10 12.17
C PHE A 243 -11.54 -4.42 12.03
N PHE A 244 -11.70 -5.12 10.89
CA PHE A 244 -11.02 -6.39 10.67
C PHE A 244 -9.52 -6.23 10.47
N GLY A 245 -9.09 -5.16 9.79
CA GLY A 245 -7.67 -4.84 9.61
C GLY A 245 -6.99 -4.50 10.93
N LEU A 246 -7.63 -3.68 11.77
CA LEU A 246 -7.12 -3.34 13.09
C LEU A 246 -7.09 -4.57 14.02
N TYR A 247 -8.17 -5.35 14.05
CA TYR A 247 -8.25 -6.56 14.85
C TYR A 247 -7.20 -7.59 14.43
N GLY A 248 -7.04 -7.82 13.13
CA GLY A 248 -6.02 -8.73 12.59
C GLY A 248 -4.60 -8.29 12.96
N SER A 249 -4.31 -7.00 12.83
CA SER A 249 -2.98 -6.43 13.16
C SER A 249 -2.67 -6.54 14.65
N ILE A 250 -3.62 -6.15 15.52
CA ILE A 250 -3.45 -6.23 16.98
C ILE A 250 -3.26 -7.69 17.41
N ARG A 251 -4.07 -8.61 16.86
CA ARG A 251 -3.95 -10.03 17.17
C ARG A 251 -2.59 -10.61 16.73
N SER A 252 -2.09 -10.22 15.56
CA SER A 252 -0.77 -10.65 15.06
C SER A 252 0.38 -10.15 15.96
N ILE A 253 0.26 -8.94 16.51
CA ILE A 253 1.26 -8.35 17.41
C ILE A 253 1.20 -8.97 18.81
N ILE A 254 0.01 -9.28 19.35
CA ILE A 254 -0.16 -9.79 20.71
C ILE A 254 0.06 -11.31 20.82
N LEU A 255 -0.32 -12.09 19.81
CA LEU A 255 -0.20 -13.56 19.84
C LEU A 255 1.16 -14.08 19.35
N LYS A 256 2.15 -13.20 19.18
CA LYS A 256 3.55 -13.54 18.96
C LYS A 256 4.31 -13.61 20.28
#